data_AF-A0A8W8LIK3-F1
#
_entry.id   AF-A0A8W8LIK3-F1
#
_cell.length_a   1.000
_cell.length_b   1.000
_cell.length_c   1.000
_cell.angle_alpha   90.00
_cell.angle_beta   90.00
_cell.angle_gamma   90.00
#
_symmetry.space_group_name_H-M   'P 1'
#
loop_
_entity.id
_entity.type
_entity.pdbx_description
1 polymer ?
#
loop_
_entity_poly.entity_id
_entity_poly.type
_entity_poly.pdbx_seq_one_letter_code
_entity_poly.pdbx_strand_id
1 'polypeptide(L)'
;MPSMTSSKPKTALCGSPLPTEEFDFQESLDADGKYVLFWNVNKTHIIFEVHVETKGYIGFGMSPNGKMYPADVVVGWVKDGVPHFQYNYTFMDPKSMYPNVPYTEPPNTQCGV
;
A
#
# COMPACT_ATOMS: atom_id res chain seq x y z
N MET A 1 -15.23 -20.19 31.89
CA MET A 1 -14.12 -19.29 31.52
C MET A 1 -12.80 -19.95 31.90
N PRO A 2 -11.79 -19.86 31.04
CA PRO A 2 -10.45 -19.57 31.50
C PRO A 2 -9.92 -18.30 30.83
N SER A 3 -9.02 -17.64 31.56
CA SER A 3 -8.48 -16.31 31.34
C SER A 3 -6.99 -16.38 31.00
N MET A 4 -6.56 -15.37 30.26
CA MET A 4 -5.19 -14.83 30.06
C MET A 4 -4.17 -15.65 29.27
N THR A 5 -3.90 -15.18 28.05
CA THR A 5 -2.51 -15.01 27.60
C THR A 5 -2.26 -13.52 27.38
N SER A 6 -1.23 -13.02 28.06
CA SER A 6 -0.70 -11.67 27.95
C SER A 6 -0.03 -11.51 26.58
N SER A 7 -0.52 -10.60 25.74
CA SER A 7 0.31 -10.05 24.67
C SER A 7 1.17 -8.94 25.28
N LYS A 8 2.49 -9.14 25.25
CA LYS A 8 3.44 -8.04 25.49
C LYS A 8 3.11 -6.92 24.50
N PRO A 9 3.08 -5.63 24.92
CA PRO A 9 3.09 -4.55 23.96
C PRO A 9 4.38 -4.68 23.14
N LYS A 10 4.22 -4.85 21.82
CA LYS A 10 5.32 -4.92 20.87
C LYS A 10 5.98 -3.53 20.92
N THR A 11 7.07 -3.43 21.68
CA THR A 11 7.75 -2.16 21.95
C THR A 11 8.18 -1.57 20.61
N ALA A 12 7.51 -0.50 20.18
CA ALA A 12 7.93 0.27 19.04
C ALA A 12 9.37 0.73 19.29
N LEU A 13 10.27 0.34 18.39
CA LEU A 13 11.64 0.86 18.37
C LEU A 13 11.53 2.38 18.19
N CYS A 14 12.30 3.14 18.98
CA CYS A 14 12.27 4.60 18.98
C CYS A 14 12.48 5.12 17.54
N GLY A 15 11.44 5.69 16.94
CA GLY A 15 11.47 6.25 15.57
C GLY A 15 10.68 5.46 14.51
N SER A 16 10.15 4.28 14.79
CA SER A 16 9.20 3.62 13.88
C SER A 16 7.81 4.25 14.04
N PRO A 17 7.11 4.63 12.95
CA PRO A 17 5.78 5.19 13.08
C PRO A 17 4.85 4.12 13.67
N LEU A 18 4.19 4.49 14.77
CA LEU A 18 3.29 3.59 15.49
C LEU A 18 1.95 3.59 14.76
N PRO A 19 1.36 2.42 14.45
CA PRO A 19 0.04 2.39 13.84
C PRO A 19 -1.01 3.03 14.74
N THR A 20 -2.07 3.57 14.16
CA THR A 20 -3.12 4.26 14.93
C THR A 20 -3.94 3.33 15.82
N GLU A 21 -3.95 2.03 15.49
CA GLU A 21 -4.55 0.95 16.27
C GLU A 21 -3.67 -0.31 16.27
N GLU A 22 -4.06 -1.31 17.07
CA GLU A 22 -3.39 -2.61 17.07
C GLU A 22 -3.82 -3.41 15.83
N PHE A 23 -2.84 -3.81 15.01
CA PHE A 23 -3.05 -4.64 13.83
C PHE A 23 -2.46 -6.03 14.00
N ASP A 24 -3.21 -7.05 13.56
CA ASP A 24 -2.82 -8.46 13.55
C ASP A 24 -1.70 -8.73 12.54
N PHE A 25 -1.69 -7.98 11.44
CA PHE A 25 -0.78 -8.20 10.31
C PHE A 25 -0.03 -6.93 9.91
N GLN A 26 1.21 -7.12 9.47
CA GLN A 26 2.07 -6.08 8.93
C GLN A 26 2.99 -6.63 7.83
N GLU A 27 3.33 -5.82 6.83
CA GLU A 27 4.29 -6.15 5.78
C GLU A 27 5.00 -4.89 5.27
N SER A 28 6.26 -5.01 4.88
CA SER A 28 6.99 -3.95 4.19
C SER A 28 6.88 -4.15 2.68
N LEU A 29 6.47 -3.10 1.96
CA LEU A 29 6.21 -3.15 0.52
C LEU A 29 7.37 -2.59 -0.32
N ASP A 30 8.46 -2.18 0.32
CA ASP A 30 9.67 -1.68 -0.30
C ASP A 30 10.91 -2.26 0.40
N ALA A 31 12.07 -2.19 -0.26
CA ALA A 31 13.31 -2.75 0.29
C ALA A 31 13.86 -1.96 1.49
N ASP A 32 13.50 -0.67 1.60
CA ASP A 32 14.04 0.23 2.63
C ASP A 32 13.17 0.27 3.90
N GLY A 33 12.00 -0.38 3.91
CA GLY A 33 11.08 -0.28 5.04
C GLY A 33 10.35 1.06 5.15
N LYS A 34 10.36 1.88 4.09
CA LYS A 34 9.71 3.19 4.04
C LYS A 34 8.26 3.11 3.60
N TYR A 35 7.79 1.96 3.15
CA TYR A 35 6.39 1.66 2.86
C TYR A 35 5.97 0.47 3.72
N VAL A 36 5.21 0.73 4.77
CA VAL A 36 4.71 -0.30 5.70
C VAL A 36 3.20 -0.35 5.61
N LEU A 37 2.67 -1.54 5.37
CA LEU A 37 1.25 -1.85 5.37
C LEU A 37 0.90 -2.59 6.66
N PHE A 38 -0.15 -2.12 7.33
CA PHE A 38 -0.79 -2.81 8.43
C PHE A 38 -2.22 -3.16 8.03
N TRP A 39 -2.72 -4.33 8.47
CA TRP A 39 -4.12 -4.64 8.23
C TRP A 39 -4.74 -5.56 9.26
N ASN A 40 -6.06 -5.39 9.41
CA ASN A 40 -6.95 -6.22 10.22
C ASN A 40 -8.09 -6.71 9.35
N VAL A 41 -8.53 -7.94 9.59
CA VAL A 41 -9.68 -8.52 8.90
C VAL A 41 -10.79 -8.75 9.90
N ASN A 42 -11.97 -8.20 9.61
CA ASN A 42 -13.18 -8.53 10.36
C ASN A 42 -14.15 -9.31 9.46
N LYS A 43 -15.36 -9.59 9.97
CA LYS A 43 -16.35 -10.43 9.25
C LYS A 43 -16.84 -9.82 7.94
N THR A 44 -16.73 -8.52 7.77
CA THR A 44 -17.36 -7.79 6.64
C THR A 44 -16.36 -6.97 5.83
N HIS A 45 -15.25 -6.52 6.43
CA HIS A 45 -14.29 -5.62 5.81
C HIS A 45 -12.86 -5.90 6.27
N ILE A 46 -11.91 -5.42 5.47
CA ILE A 46 -10.50 -5.32 5.83
C ILE A 46 -10.21 -3.84 6.09
N ILE A 47 -9.49 -3.56 7.18
CA ILE A 47 -9.01 -2.22 7.50
C ILE A 47 -7.53 -2.20 7.17
N PHE A 48 -7.12 -1.22 6.36
CA PHE A 48 -5.73 -1.00 6.00
C PHE A 48 -5.24 0.30 6.59
N GLU A 49 -4.03 0.29 7.11
CA GLU A 49 -3.27 1.48 7.46
C GLU A 49 -1.92 1.43 6.73
N VAL A 50 -1.56 2.53 6.07
CA VAL A 50 -0.34 2.66 5.30
C VAL A 50 0.50 3.78 5.88
N HIS A 51 1.74 3.45 6.25
CA HIS A 51 2.76 4.44 6.58
C HIS A 51 3.76 4.48 5.45
N VAL A 52 4.00 5.67 4.92
CA VAL A 52 4.87 5.83 3.75
C VAL A 52 5.66 7.13 3.79
N GLU A 53 6.96 7.04 3.54
CA GLU A 53 7.81 8.19 3.27
C GLU A 53 7.88 8.43 1.75
N THR A 54 7.16 9.44 1.26
CA THR A 54 7.18 9.82 -0.16
C THR A 54 7.24 11.34 -0.34
N LYS A 55 7.78 11.79 -1.47
CA LYS A 55 7.79 13.21 -1.88
C LYS A 55 6.60 13.58 -2.77
N GLY A 56 5.75 12.62 -3.12
CA GLY A 56 4.65 12.82 -4.07
C GLY A 56 3.44 11.96 -3.77
N TYR A 57 3.10 11.10 -4.73
CA TYR A 57 1.93 10.23 -4.65
C TYR A 57 2.34 8.84 -4.14
N ILE A 58 1.37 8.14 -3.56
CA ILE A 58 1.40 6.70 -3.33
C ILE A 58 0.29 6.02 -4.12
N GLY A 59 0.53 4.77 -4.51
CA GLY A 59 -0.48 3.88 -5.04
C GLY A 59 -0.48 2.59 -4.22
N PHE A 60 -1.65 2.21 -3.72
CA PHE A 60 -1.89 0.93 -3.06
C PHE A 60 -2.99 0.21 -3.82
N GLY A 61 -2.80 -1.06 -4.13
CA GLY A 61 -3.81 -1.80 -4.88
C GLY A 61 -3.80 -3.29 -4.61
N MET A 62 -4.92 -3.92 -4.95
CA MET A 62 -5.14 -5.34 -4.83
C MET A 62 -5.45 -5.91 -6.20
N SER A 63 -4.79 -7.01 -6.54
CA SER A 63 -5.06 -7.78 -7.74
C SER A 63 -4.92 -9.27 -7.47
N PRO A 64 -5.61 -10.13 -8.25
CA PRO A 64 -5.50 -11.58 -8.08
C PRO A 64 -4.09 -12.15 -8.32
N ASN A 65 -3.22 -11.40 -8.99
CA ASN A 65 -1.92 -11.86 -9.46
C ASN A 65 -0.74 -10.98 -9.00
N GLY A 66 -0.99 -9.98 -8.14
CA GLY A 66 0.03 -9.03 -7.68
C GLY A 66 0.54 -8.05 -8.75
N LYS A 67 -0.06 -8.01 -9.94
CA LYS A 67 0.27 -7.04 -11.00
C LYS A 67 -0.62 -5.81 -10.91
N MET A 68 -0.20 -4.75 -11.61
CA MET A 68 -0.97 -3.51 -11.73
C MET A 68 -2.27 -3.66 -12.52
N TYR A 69 -2.45 -4.73 -13.29
CA TYR A 69 -3.64 -4.97 -14.12
C TYR A 69 -4.10 -6.44 -14.06
N PRO A 70 -5.43 -6.68 -14.03
CA PRO A 70 -6.46 -5.77 -13.52
C PRO A 70 -6.32 -5.59 -12.00
N ALA A 71 -6.58 -4.39 -11.48
CA ALA A 71 -6.44 -4.10 -10.06
C ALA A 71 -7.43 -3.03 -9.58
N ASP A 72 -7.84 -3.17 -8.32
CA ASP A 72 -8.45 -2.10 -7.55
C ASP A 72 -7.34 -1.27 -6.91
N VAL A 73 -7.30 0.03 -7.16
CA VAL A 73 -6.19 0.90 -6.77
C VAL A 73 -6.69 2.14 -6.05
N VAL A 74 -6.11 2.45 -4.91
CA VAL A 74 -6.24 3.74 -4.24
C VAL A 74 -4.94 4.52 -4.44
N VAL A 75 -5.06 5.75 -4.94
CA VAL A 75 -3.96 6.70 -5.10
C VAL A 75 -4.09 7.76 -4.02
N GLY A 76 -3.01 8.02 -3.28
CA GLY A 76 -2.96 9.01 -2.20
C GLY A 76 -1.85 10.05 -2.40
N TRP A 77 -2.04 11.26 -1.89
CA TRP A 77 -1.02 12.30 -1.87
C TRP A 77 -1.28 13.32 -0.77
N VAL A 78 -0.27 14.13 -0.46
CA VAL A 78 -0.41 15.27 0.45
C VAL A 78 -0.33 16.56 -0.35
N LYS A 79 -1.30 17.45 -0.16
CA LYS A 79 -1.30 18.80 -0.71
C LYS A 79 -1.57 19.79 0.42
N ASP A 80 -0.66 20.74 0.62
CA ASP A 80 -0.78 21.78 1.65
C ASP A 80 -1.01 21.22 3.08
N GLY A 81 -0.37 20.08 3.39
CA GLY A 81 -0.54 19.36 4.66
C GLY A 81 -1.83 18.54 4.78
N VAL A 82 -2.68 18.56 3.76
CA VAL A 82 -3.94 17.82 3.72
C VAL A 82 -3.78 16.53 2.90
N PRO A 83 -4.13 15.35 3.46
CA PRO A 83 -4.12 14.11 2.71
C PRO A 83 -5.34 14.03 1.78
N HIS A 84 -5.11 13.53 0.56
CA HIS A 84 -6.13 13.29 -0.45
C HIS A 84 -6.00 11.87 -0.98
N PHE A 85 -7.12 11.25 -1.33
CA PHE A 85 -7.16 9.92 -1.92
C PHE A 85 -8.19 9.82 -3.03
N GLN A 86 -7.91 8.96 -4.00
CA GLN A 86 -8.82 8.61 -5.09
C GLN A 86 -8.79 7.11 -5.35
N TYR A 87 -9.97 6.51 -5.45
CA TYR A 87 -10.13 5.15 -5.92
C TYR A 87 -10.18 5.09 -7.46
N ASN A 88 -9.51 4.09 -8.03
CA ASN A 88 -9.43 3.80 -9.44
C ASN A 88 -9.51 2.27 -9.66
N TYR A 89 -9.95 1.88 -10.84
CA TYR A 89 -9.91 0.50 -11.29
C TYR A 89 -9.09 0.42 -12.58
N THR A 90 -8.13 -0.50 -12.64
CA THR A 90 -7.32 -0.75 -13.82
C THR A 90 -7.82 -2.01 -14.52
N PHE A 91 -8.10 -1.92 -15.83
CA PHE A 91 -8.72 -3.02 -16.57
C PHE A 91 -7.69 -3.93 -17.27
N MET A 92 -6.83 -3.36 -18.12
CA MET A 92 -5.83 -4.13 -18.86
C MET A 92 -4.55 -3.34 -19.05
N ASP A 93 -3.44 -4.07 -19.12
CA ASP A 93 -2.15 -3.53 -19.53
C ASP A 93 -2.27 -2.96 -20.96
N PRO A 94 -1.90 -1.70 -21.21
CA PRO A 94 -1.90 -1.09 -22.54
C PRO A 94 -1.21 -1.93 -23.61
N LYS A 95 -0.12 -2.65 -23.27
CA LYS A 95 0.57 -3.56 -24.21
C LYS A 95 -0.32 -4.72 -24.66
N SER A 96 -1.21 -5.18 -23.79
CA SER A 96 -2.17 -6.24 -24.09
C SER A 96 -3.35 -5.74 -24.93
N MET A 97 -3.73 -4.47 -24.79
CA MET A 97 -4.81 -3.86 -25.54
C MET A 97 -4.42 -3.56 -27.00
N TYR A 98 -3.15 -3.21 -27.24
CA TYR A 98 -2.64 -2.87 -28.57
C TYR A 98 -1.33 -3.62 -28.88
N PRO A 99 -1.40 -4.94 -29.16
CA PRO A 99 -0.20 -5.78 -29.31
C PRO A 99 0.69 -5.41 -30.50
N ASN A 100 0.12 -4.72 -31.51
CA ASN A 100 0.83 -4.30 -32.72
C ASN A 100 1.23 -2.82 -32.70
N VAL A 101 0.91 -2.08 -31.64
CA VAL A 101 1.31 -0.68 -31.49
C VAL A 101 2.59 -0.65 -30.66
N PRO A 102 3.69 -0.02 -31.15
CA PRO A 102 4.88 0.16 -30.35
C PRO A 102 4.55 1.03 -29.13
N TYR A 103 4.41 0.41 -27.96
CA TYR A 103 4.31 1.13 -26.70
C TYR A 103 5.71 1.46 -26.21
N THR A 104 6.09 2.73 -26.32
CA THR A 104 7.21 3.26 -25.55
C THR A 104 6.72 3.41 -24.12
N GLU A 105 7.29 2.67 -23.17
CA GLU A 105 7.09 2.99 -21.77
C GLU A 105 7.45 4.47 -21.59
N PRO A 106 6.64 5.27 -20.88
CA PRO A 106 7.11 6.58 -20.46
C PRO A 106 8.45 6.35 -19.76
N PRO A 107 9.47 7.19 -20.03
CA PRO A 107 10.79 7.01 -19.44
C PRO A 107 10.60 6.72 -17.97
N ASN A 108 11.01 5.52 -17.58
CA ASN A 108 11.02 5.07 -16.22
C ASN A 108 11.59 6.21 -15.39
N THR A 109 10.76 6.85 -14.58
CA THR A 109 11.26 7.47 -13.36
C THR A 109 11.75 6.29 -12.52
N GLN A 110 12.96 5.80 -12.83
CA GLN A 110 13.79 5.15 -11.85
C GLN A 110 13.80 6.15 -10.70
N CYS A 111 13.02 5.89 -9.66
CA CYS A 111 13.37 6.38 -8.35
C CYS A 111 14.81 5.90 -8.15
N GLY A 112 15.74 6.83 -8.31
CA GLY A 112 17.14 6.58 -8.13
C GLY A 112 17.34 5.94 -6.77
N VAL A 113 18.04 4.81 -6.78
CA VAL A 113 18.66 4.22 -5.61
C VAL A 113 19.55 5.23 -4.91
#